data_AF-A0A2V7XFZ5-F1
#
_entry.id   AF-A0A2V7XFZ5-F1
#
_cell.length_a   1.000
_cell.length_b   1.000
_cell.length_c   1.000
_cell.angle_alpha   90.00
_cell.angle_beta   90.00
_cell.angle_gamma   90.00
#
_symmetry.space_group_name_H-M   'P 1'
#
loop_
_entity.id
_entity.type
_entity.pdbx_description
1 polymer ?
#
loop_
_entity_poly.entity_id
_entity_poly.type
_entity_poly.pdbx_seq_one_letter_code
_entity_poly.pdbx_strand_id
1 'polypeptide(L)'
;MKRIAVAIVLGLVASAARGDDAARAVFRVFVRTAEIEVRSIRDDWDALKLRREQARQNRRMLEDELRELYGSGRKSWPAERKDELFRLVQAEALADADYEYRKSDPRVAYDTAREIAESIQERRGASRPGVVLLTSSAEEADLVVEVAACRTAKSFPTQSKPDRCYVLFTVGAGLHLDPTHFARVPADYRIKKFGTRAWRIAGPTLERPVFHFESYNGGGKEFGCPSAAAHAASAAVDKFIEDNYGVLTAH
;
A
#
# COMPACT_ATOMS: atom_id res chain seq x y z
N MET A 1 -11.36 18.04 23.47
CA MET A 1 -10.02 17.43 23.31
C MET A 1 -9.35 18.07 22.09
N LYS A 2 -8.13 18.60 22.26
CA LYS A 2 -7.40 19.36 21.23
C LYS A 2 -6.90 18.41 20.14
N ARG A 3 -7.33 18.63 18.90
CA ARG A 3 -6.81 17.98 17.69
C ARG A 3 -5.53 18.69 17.29
N ILE A 4 -4.42 17.97 17.19
CA ILE A 4 -3.13 18.51 16.77
C ILE A 4 -2.80 17.83 15.45
N ALA A 5 -3.14 18.49 14.34
CA ALA A 5 -2.58 18.20 13.03
C ALA A 5 -1.40 19.17 12.85
N VAL A 6 -0.18 18.67 12.81
CA VAL A 6 1.02 19.47 12.57
C VAL A 6 1.46 19.21 11.14
N ALA A 7 1.23 20.20 10.27
CA ALA A 7 1.81 20.27 8.94
C ALA A 7 3.24 20.83 9.05
N ILE A 8 4.21 20.18 8.42
CA ILE A 8 5.60 20.65 8.40
C ILE A 8 5.82 21.43 7.10
N VAL A 9 6.17 22.71 7.23
CA VAL A 9 6.53 23.62 6.14
C VAL A 9 8.05 23.67 6.04
N LEU A 10 8.62 23.11 4.97
CA LEU A 10 10.02 23.35 4.59
C LEU A 10 10.09 23.54 3.07
N GLY A 11 10.09 24.81 2.66
CA GLY A 11 10.18 25.21 1.27
C GLY A 11 11.62 25.22 0.75
N LEU A 12 11.81 24.75 -0.48
CA LEU A 12 12.86 25.23 -1.36
C LEU A 12 12.42 25.09 -2.82
N VAL A 13 12.34 26.24 -3.47
CA VAL A 13 12.03 26.41 -4.90
C VAL A 13 13.26 26.00 -5.71
N ALA A 14 13.09 25.11 -6.69
CA ALA A 14 14.14 24.79 -7.66
C ALA A 14 13.66 25.10 -9.09
N SER A 15 14.39 26.00 -9.73
CA SER A 15 14.19 26.52 -11.08
C SER A 15 14.32 25.43 -12.15
N ALA A 16 13.48 25.51 -13.18
CA ALA A 16 13.46 24.60 -14.32
C ALA A 16 14.69 24.80 -15.23
N ALA A 17 15.47 23.74 -15.43
CA ALA A 17 16.40 23.63 -16.56
C ALA A 17 15.73 22.82 -17.69
N ARG A 18 15.60 23.43 -18.86
CA ARG A 18 15.11 22.82 -20.10
C ARG A 18 16.22 21.99 -20.75
N GLY A 19 15.91 20.76 -21.14
CA GLY A 19 16.72 19.89 -22.01
C GLY A 19 15.83 18.80 -22.61
N ASP A 20 15.94 18.60 -23.93
CA ASP A 20 15.10 17.76 -24.79
C ASP A 20 15.27 16.24 -24.55
N ASP A 21 14.75 15.75 -23.43
CA ASP A 21 14.07 14.46 -23.34
C ASP A 21 12.61 14.82 -23.09
N ALA A 22 11.63 14.25 -23.81
CA ALA A 22 10.22 14.53 -23.51
C ALA A 22 9.99 14.24 -22.02
N ALA A 23 9.92 15.31 -21.21
CA ALA A 23 10.07 15.21 -19.77
C ALA A 23 8.93 14.36 -19.26
N ARG A 24 9.22 13.10 -18.91
CA ARG A 24 8.22 12.21 -18.31
C ARG A 24 7.60 12.98 -17.15
N ALA A 25 6.28 13.16 -17.20
CA ALA A 25 5.46 13.74 -16.15
C ALA A 25 5.97 13.28 -14.78
N VAL A 26 6.24 14.28 -13.96
CA VAL A 26 6.79 14.15 -12.63
C VAL A 26 5.61 13.99 -11.68
N PHE A 27 5.55 12.89 -10.92
CA PHE A 27 4.45 12.65 -10.00
C PHE A 27 4.69 13.35 -8.68
N ARG A 28 3.78 14.24 -8.31
CA ARG A 28 3.69 14.88 -6.99
C ARG A 28 3.07 13.90 -6.00
N VAL A 29 3.84 13.47 -5.01
CA VAL A 29 3.40 12.52 -3.98
C VAL A 29 3.30 13.22 -2.64
N PHE A 30 2.16 13.09 -1.98
CA PHE A 30 2.01 13.44 -0.57
C PHE A 30 1.96 12.17 0.28
N VAL A 31 2.71 12.15 1.39
CA VAL A 31 2.73 11.01 2.33
C VAL A 31 2.09 11.44 3.64
N ARG A 32 1.14 10.66 4.13
CA ARG A 32 0.48 10.88 5.43
C ARG A 32 0.27 9.58 6.19
N THR A 33 -0.05 9.71 7.46
CA THR A 33 -0.61 8.60 8.26
C THR A 33 -2.12 8.59 8.08
N ALA A 34 -2.74 7.40 8.09
CA ALA A 34 -4.19 7.28 8.13
C ALA A 34 -4.76 7.98 9.37
N GLU A 35 -5.96 8.53 9.28
CA GLU A 35 -6.67 9.03 10.46
C GLU A 35 -7.01 7.83 11.36
N ILE A 36 -6.30 7.72 12.48
CA ILE A 36 -6.53 6.66 13.45
C ILE A 36 -7.63 7.17 14.39
N GLU A 37 -8.86 6.70 14.19
CA GLU A 37 -9.81 6.68 15.30
C GLU A 37 -9.19 5.79 16.38
N VAL A 38 -8.67 6.41 17.44
CA VAL A 38 -8.24 5.71 18.66
C VAL A 38 -9.50 5.19 19.37
N ARG A 39 -10.23 4.29 18.74
CA ARG A 39 -11.19 3.43 19.44
C ARG A 39 -10.39 2.55 20.38
N SER A 40 -10.94 2.29 21.56
CA SER A 40 -10.43 1.29 22.48
C SER A 40 -10.15 -0.01 21.70
N ILE A 41 -8.87 -0.29 21.46
CA ILE A 41 -8.39 -1.41 20.66
C ILE A 41 -8.88 -2.76 21.25
N ARG A 42 -9.24 -2.79 22.54
CA ARG A 42 -9.68 -3.99 23.26
C ARG A 42 -11.12 -4.40 22.99
N ASP A 43 -12.03 -3.47 22.70
CA ASP A 43 -13.46 -3.75 22.78
C ASP A 43 -14.05 -4.39 21.49
N ASP A 44 -13.26 -4.52 20.41
CA ASP A 44 -13.71 -5.00 19.10
C ASP A 44 -12.92 -6.21 18.56
N TRP A 45 -12.10 -6.86 19.41
CA TRP A 45 -11.23 -7.96 18.96
C TRP A 45 -11.97 -9.18 18.45
N ASP A 46 -13.06 -9.56 19.12
CA ASP A 46 -13.86 -10.71 18.71
C ASP A 46 -14.58 -10.45 17.39
N ALA A 47 -15.03 -9.22 17.14
CA ALA A 47 -15.63 -8.87 15.86
C ALA A 47 -14.60 -8.83 14.73
N LEU A 48 -13.37 -8.38 14.98
CA LEU A 48 -12.27 -8.43 14.01
C LEU A 48 -11.89 -9.88 13.69
N LYS A 49 -11.79 -10.73 14.72
CA LYS A 49 -11.54 -12.17 14.56
C LYS A 49 -12.66 -12.85 13.79
N LEU A 50 -13.92 -12.54 14.10
CA LEU A 50 -15.07 -13.07 13.39
C LEU A 50 -15.08 -12.64 11.91
N ARG A 51 -14.84 -11.36 11.62
CA ARG A 51 -14.73 -10.85 10.24
C ARG A 51 -13.62 -11.57 9.46
N ARG A 52 -12.47 -11.77 10.08
CA ARG A 52 -11.34 -12.52 9.54
C ARG A 52 -11.71 -13.97 9.20
N GLU A 53 -12.35 -14.67 10.14
CA GLU A 53 -12.76 -16.06 9.93
C GLU A 53 -13.90 -16.18 8.90
N GLN A 54 -14.84 -15.24 8.87
CA GLN A 54 -15.89 -15.22 7.85
C GLN A 54 -15.30 -15.02 6.44
N ALA A 55 -14.35 -14.11 6.27
CA ALA A 55 -13.70 -13.89 4.97
C ALA A 55 -12.95 -15.16 4.49
N ARG A 56 -12.28 -15.86 5.41
CA ARG A 56 -11.63 -17.15 5.15
C ARG A 56 -12.61 -18.23 4.74
N GLN A 57 -13.71 -18.36 5.48
CA GLN A 57 -14.75 -19.34 5.19
C GLN A 57 -15.38 -19.09 3.83
N ASN A 58 -15.76 -17.84 3.53
CA ASN A 58 -16.32 -17.48 2.24
C ASN A 58 -15.40 -17.85 1.08
N ARG A 59 -14.10 -17.52 1.18
CA ARG A 59 -13.12 -17.88 0.15
C ARG A 59 -12.99 -19.40 0.01
N ARG A 60 -12.90 -20.14 1.12
CA ARG A 60 -12.76 -21.60 1.11
C ARG A 60 -13.98 -22.28 0.51
N MET A 61 -15.18 -21.86 0.91
CA MET A 61 -16.45 -22.39 0.36
C MET A 61 -16.48 -22.27 -1.16
N LEU A 62 -16.16 -21.09 -1.70
CA LEU A 62 -16.11 -20.92 -3.16
C LEU A 62 -15.00 -21.76 -3.80
N GLU A 63 -13.80 -21.81 -3.20
CA GLU A 63 -12.72 -22.63 -3.74
C GLU A 63 -13.07 -24.13 -3.77
N ASP A 64 -13.72 -24.63 -2.72
CA ASP A 64 -14.13 -26.03 -2.61
C ASP A 64 -15.27 -26.35 -3.60
N GLU A 65 -16.26 -25.46 -3.73
CA GLU A 65 -17.32 -25.57 -4.75
C GLU A 65 -16.72 -25.62 -6.17
N LEU A 66 -15.74 -24.77 -6.48
CA LEU A 66 -15.09 -24.77 -7.80
C LEU A 66 -14.26 -26.03 -8.04
N ARG A 67 -13.64 -26.57 -7.00
CA ARG A 67 -12.90 -27.85 -7.11
C ARG A 67 -13.83 -29.02 -7.35
N GLU A 68 -15.00 -29.03 -6.71
CA GLU A 68 -16.02 -30.07 -6.88
C GLU A 68 -16.63 -30.03 -8.29
N LEU A 69 -16.99 -28.84 -8.78
CA LEU A 69 -17.65 -28.68 -10.08
C LEU A 69 -16.70 -28.75 -11.28
N TYR A 70 -15.47 -28.27 -11.17
CA TYR A 70 -14.56 -28.06 -12.32
C TYR A 70 -13.19 -28.73 -12.16
N GLY A 71 -12.97 -29.49 -11.08
CA GLY A 71 -11.72 -30.15 -10.75
C GLY A 71 -10.68 -29.23 -10.08
N SER A 72 -9.55 -29.79 -9.65
CA SER A 72 -8.52 -29.07 -8.87
C SER A 72 -7.71 -28.03 -9.67
N GLY A 73 -7.75 -28.09 -11.00
CA GLY A 73 -6.97 -27.21 -11.86
C GLY A 73 -7.62 -25.85 -12.04
N ARG A 74 -7.05 -24.78 -11.48
CA ARG A 74 -7.57 -23.41 -11.67
C ARG A 74 -7.71 -22.95 -13.12
N LYS A 75 -7.04 -23.62 -14.07
CA LYS A 75 -7.15 -23.34 -15.50
C LYS A 75 -8.52 -23.70 -16.08
N SER A 76 -9.18 -24.75 -15.57
CA SER A 76 -10.51 -25.18 -16.03
C SER A 76 -11.66 -24.37 -15.44
N TRP A 77 -11.40 -23.51 -14.46
CA TRP A 77 -12.44 -22.74 -13.78
C TRP A 77 -12.96 -21.60 -14.67
N PRO A 78 -14.29 -21.33 -14.66
CA PRO A 78 -14.89 -20.21 -15.38
C PRO A 78 -14.24 -18.87 -15.02
N ALA A 79 -14.14 -17.95 -15.98
CA ALA A 79 -13.51 -16.64 -15.78
C ALA A 79 -14.18 -15.84 -14.64
N GLU A 80 -15.50 -15.72 -14.69
CA GLU A 80 -16.28 -14.97 -13.70
C GLU A 80 -16.09 -15.50 -12.26
N ARG A 81 -16.01 -16.82 -12.11
CA ARG A 81 -15.79 -17.46 -10.81
C ARG A 81 -14.35 -17.29 -10.31
N LYS A 82 -13.37 -17.23 -11.21
CA LYS A 82 -11.99 -16.87 -10.85
C LYS A 82 -11.92 -15.42 -10.37
N ASP A 83 -12.65 -14.51 -11.00
CA ASP A 83 -12.71 -13.10 -10.58
C ASP A 83 -13.42 -12.93 -9.23
N GLU A 84 -14.48 -13.70 -9.00
CA GLU A 84 -15.13 -13.77 -7.69
C GLU A 84 -14.21 -14.33 -6.60
N LEU A 85 -13.53 -15.44 -6.85
CA LEU A 85 -12.54 -15.99 -5.93
C LEU A 85 -11.41 -14.99 -5.67
N PHE A 86 -10.99 -14.27 -6.70
CA PHE A 86 -9.99 -13.22 -6.57
C PHE A 86 -10.44 -12.08 -5.66
N ARG A 87 -11.72 -11.66 -5.74
CA ARG A 87 -12.30 -10.69 -4.80
C ARG A 87 -12.33 -11.24 -3.38
N LEU A 88 -12.69 -12.50 -3.17
CA LEU A 88 -12.68 -13.12 -1.85
C LEU A 88 -11.26 -13.26 -1.27
N VAL A 89 -10.26 -13.54 -2.09
CA VAL A 89 -8.84 -13.54 -1.68
C VAL A 89 -8.42 -12.15 -1.19
N GLN A 90 -8.83 -11.08 -1.89
CA GLN A 90 -8.55 -9.71 -1.44
C GLN A 90 -9.27 -9.37 -0.14
N ALA A 91 -10.54 -9.78 0.01
CA ALA A 91 -11.31 -9.58 1.22
C ALA A 91 -10.69 -10.29 2.43
N GLU A 92 -10.24 -11.55 2.27
CA GLU A 92 -9.48 -12.28 3.30
C GLU A 92 -8.20 -11.53 3.66
N ALA A 93 -7.42 -11.10 2.66
CA ALA A 93 -6.15 -10.41 2.91
C ALA A 93 -6.34 -9.06 3.64
N LEU A 94 -7.40 -8.31 3.31
CA LEU A 94 -7.78 -7.09 4.02
C LEU A 94 -8.23 -7.36 5.46
N ALA A 95 -9.02 -8.41 5.69
CA ALA A 95 -9.48 -8.77 7.03
C ALA A 95 -8.33 -9.29 7.91
N ASP A 96 -7.41 -10.07 7.33
CA ASP A 96 -6.16 -10.48 7.99
C ASP A 96 -5.32 -9.25 8.35
N ALA A 97 -5.17 -8.29 7.43
CA ALA A 97 -4.45 -7.04 7.69
C ALA A 97 -5.12 -6.22 8.80
N ASP A 98 -6.43 -5.97 8.74
CA ASP A 98 -7.16 -5.20 9.77
C ASP A 98 -6.98 -5.84 11.16
N TYR A 99 -7.07 -7.17 11.24
CA TYR A 99 -6.85 -7.89 12.51
C TYR A 99 -5.41 -7.81 13.03
N GLU A 100 -4.39 -7.97 12.17
CA GLU A 100 -3.00 -7.97 12.63
C GLU A 100 -2.47 -6.56 12.92
N TYR A 101 -2.84 -5.56 12.11
CA TYR A 101 -2.31 -4.20 12.24
C TYR A 101 -3.00 -3.35 13.30
N ARG A 102 -4.25 -3.65 13.69
CA ARG A 102 -4.87 -2.96 14.84
C ARG A 102 -4.17 -3.22 16.18
N LYS A 103 -3.27 -4.21 16.23
CA LYS A 103 -2.44 -4.51 17.41
C LYS A 103 -1.22 -3.59 17.51
N SER A 104 -0.88 -2.91 16.43
CA SER A 104 0.31 -2.06 16.36
C SER A 104 0.11 -0.73 17.08
N ASP A 105 1.22 -0.16 17.56
CA ASP A 105 1.20 1.18 18.15
C ASP A 105 0.99 2.22 17.04
N PRO A 106 -0.08 3.04 17.12
CA PRO A 106 -0.39 4.04 16.10
C PRO A 106 0.73 5.06 15.89
N ARG A 107 1.57 5.30 16.90
CA ARG A 107 2.70 6.25 16.79
C ARG A 107 3.76 5.78 15.81
N VAL A 108 3.95 4.46 15.69
CA VAL A 108 4.91 3.89 14.75
C VAL A 108 4.48 4.14 13.31
N ALA A 109 3.18 4.21 13.03
CA ALA A 109 2.66 4.56 11.70
C ALA A 109 3.02 6.01 11.31
N TYR A 110 3.01 6.93 12.28
CA TYR A 110 3.44 8.31 12.08
C TYR A 110 4.92 8.42 11.75
N ASP A 111 5.78 7.80 12.55
CA ASP A 111 7.23 7.80 12.29
C ASP A 111 7.56 7.13 10.96
N THR A 112 6.87 6.04 10.63
CA THR A 112 7.01 5.35 9.33
C THR A 112 6.60 6.23 8.16
N ALA A 113 5.51 7.00 8.27
CA ALA A 113 5.08 7.94 7.23
C ALA A 113 6.14 9.02 6.98
N ARG A 114 6.71 9.57 8.06
CA ARG A 114 7.82 10.53 7.97
C ARG A 114 9.04 9.92 7.28
N GLU A 115 9.46 8.72 7.67
CA GLU A 115 10.61 8.02 7.07
C GLU A 115 10.38 7.68 5.59
N ILE A 116 9.16 7.33 5.19
CA ILE A 116 8.82 7.14 3.76
C ILE A 116 9.00 8.45 3.01
N ALA A 117 8.51 9.56 3.55
CA ALA A 117 8.62 10.88 2.93
C ALA A 117 10.09 11.32 2.78
N GLU A 118 10.89 11.18 3.85
CA GLU A 118 12.34 11.42 3.85
C GLU A 118 13.03 10.57 2.79
N SER A 119 12.70 9.27 2.70
CA SER A 119 13.27 8.37 1.70
C SER A 119 12.87 8.72 0.26
N ILE A 120 11.67 9.28 0.02
CA ILE A 120 11.31 9.83 -1.31
C ILE A 120 12.18 11.04 -1.61
N GLN A 121 12.36 11.94 -0.64
CA GLN A 121 13.14 13.16 -0.81
C GLN A 121 14.62 12.89 -1.08
N GLU A 122 15.26 11.97 -0.34
CA GLU A 122 16.66 11.58 -0.52
C GLU A 122 16.95 11.01 -1.92
N ARG A 123 15.96 10.31 -2.50
CA ARG A 123 16.09 9.67 -3.81
C ARG A 123 15.94 10.63 -4.99
N ARG A 124 15.60 11.91 -4.76
CA ARG A 124 15.53 12.96 -5.81
C ARG A 124 16.84 13.15 -6.60
N GLY A 125 17.98 12.62 -6.13
CA GLY A 125 19.27 12.69 -6.81
C GLY A 125 19.60 11.52 -7.75
N ALA A 126 18.81 10.43 -7.77
CA ALA A 126 19.08 9.29 -8.64
C ALA A 126 18.34 9.46 -9.98
N SER A 127 19.09 9.75 -11.04
CA SER A 127 18.63 9.97 -12.42
C SER A 127 17.83 8.78 -13.00
N ARG A 128 16.54 8.70 -12.66
CA ARG A 128 15.62 7.73 -13.25
C ARG A 128 14.36 8.41 -13.81
N PRO A 129 13.85 7.93 -14.95
CA PRO A 129 12.60 8.42 -15.51
C PRO A 129 11.41 8.14 -14.58
N GLY A 130 10.50 9.11 -14.40
CA GLY A 130 9.38 9.03 -13.45
C GLY A 130 9.72 9.63 -12.08
N VAL A 131 10.31 10.82 -12.07
CA VAL A 131 10.71 11.53 -10.85
C VAL A 131 9.49 11.68 -9.94
N VAL A 132 9.63 11.21 -8.70
CA VAL A 132 8.67 11.45 -7.64
C VAL A 132 9.09 12.73 -6.90
N LEU A 133 8.19 13.70 -6.84
CA LEU A 133 8.37 14.90 -6.03
C LEU A 133 7.48 14.82 -4.81
N LEU A 134 8.09 14.74 -3.62
CA LEU A 134 7.36 14.95 -2.37
C LEU A 134 6.72 16.37 -2.36
N THR A 135 5.43 16.46 -2.06
CA THR A 135 4.71 17.72 -1.82
C THR A 135 4.36 17.90 -0.35
N SER A 136 4.02 19.12 0.04
CA SER A 136 3.67 19.48 1.42
C SER A 136 2.22 19.18 1.80
N SER A 137 1.33 18.97 0.83
CA SER A 137 -0.09 18.79 1.08
C SER A 137 -0.74 17.83 0.09
N ALA A 138 -1.91 17.28 0.48
CA ALA A 138 -2.69 16.40 -0.36
C ALA A 138 -3.32 17.14 -1.55
N GLU A 139 -3.56 18.43 -1.37
CA GLU A 139 -4.16 19.31 -2.37
C GLU A 139 -3.25 19.52 -3.58
N GLU A 140 -1.92 19.46 -3.38
CA GLU A 140 -0.91 19.63 -4.43
C GLU A 140 -0.50 18.30 -5.08
N ALA A 141 -1.03 17.17 -4.59
CA ALA A 141 -0.55 15.85 -4.95
C ALA A 141 -1.30 15.26 -6.15
N ASP A 142 -0.55 14.58 -7.02
CA ASP A 142 -1.09 13.64 -8.01
C ASP A 142 -1.41 12.30 -7.32
N LEU A 143 -0.63 11.93 -6.30
CA LEU A 143 -0.78 10.68 -5.57
C LEU A 143 -0.68 10.91 -4.07
N VAL A 144 -1.56 10.25 -3.31
CA VAL A 144 -1.51 10.22 -1.85
C VAL A 144 -1.10 8.83 -1.39
N VAL A 145 -0.02 8.79 -0.60
CA VAL A 145 0.43 7.58 0.11
C VAL A 145 -0.03 7.70 1.55
N GLU A 146 -0.91 6.78 1.97
CA GLU A 146 -1.41 6.76 3.34
C GLU A 146 -0.89 5.53 4.08
N VAL A 147 -0.11 5.75 5.14
CA VAL A 147 0.40 4.72 6.03
C VAL A 147 -0.65 4.40 7.08
N ALA A 148 -1.23 3.21 7.00
CA ALA A 148 -2.25 2.77 7.95
C ALA A 148 -1.63 2.28 9.25
N ALA A 149 -0.54 1.50 9.16
CA ALA A 149 0.09 0.91 10.34
C ALA A 149 1.48 0.35 10.02
N CYS A 150 2.28 0.17 11.07
CA CYS A 150 3.58 -0.50 11.00
C CYS A 150 3.70 -1.51 12.15
N ARG A 151 3.95 -2.78 11.83
CA ARG A 151 4.16 -3.85 12.82
C ARG A 151 5.65 -4.15 12.95
N THR A 152 6.19 -4.13 14.17
CA THR A 152 7.65 -4.20 14.44
C THR A 152 8.13 -5.48 15.13
N ALA A 153 7.23 -6.46 15.23
CA ALA A 153 7.39 -7.84 15.68
C ALA A 153 7.41 -8.14 17.20
N LYS A 154 6.28 -8.73 17.67
CA LYS A 154 6.15 -9.97 18.46
C LYS A 154 4.64 -10.35 18.47
N SER A 155 4.05 -10.62 17.29
CA SER A 155 2.67 -11.14 17.19
C SER A 155 2.70 -12.51 16.49
N PHE A 156 2.14 -13.53 17.17
CA PHE A 156 2.05 -14.93 16.75
C PHE A 156 1.34 -15.12 15.38
N PRO A 157 1.51 -16.28 14.71
CA PRO A 157 1.96 -16.34 13.33
C PRO A 157 0.84 -16.22 12.30
N THR A 158 1.04 -15.32 11.33
CA THR A 158 0.47 -15.41 9.98
C THR A 158 1.62 -15.44 9.00
N GLN A 159 2.14 -16.65 8.73
CA GLN A 159 3.06 -16.98 7.63
C GLN A 159 4.35 -16.13 7.45
N SER A 160 4.73 -15.30 8.41
CA SER A 160 5.77 -14.28 8.22
C SER A 160 6.67 -14.17 9.44
N LYS A 161 8.00 -14.24 9.22
CA LYS A 161 9.03 -14.44 10.26
C LYS A 161 9.00 -13.36 11.36
N PRO A 162 9.24 -13.72 12.64
CA PRO A 162 9.15 -12.83 13.81
C PRO A 162 10.25 -11.75 13.91
N ASP A 163 11.17 -11.66 12.94
CA ASP A 163 12.24 -10.64 12.89
C ASP A 163 11.99 -9.60 11.77
N ARG A 164 10.74 -9.40 11.38
CA ARG A 164 10.38 -8.53 10.25
C ARG A 164 9.44 -7.42 10.67
N CYS A 165 9.76 -6.21 10.23
CA CYS A 165 8.84 -5.09 10.25
C CYS A 165 8.03 -5.07 8.96
N TYR A 166 6.75 -4.77 9.07
CA TYR A 166 5.88 -4.63 7.90
C TYR A 166 5.09 -3.34 7.97
N VAL A 167 4.91 -2.70 6.83
CA VAL A 167 4.15 -1.46 6.70
C VAL A 167 2.92 -1.74 5.85
N LEU A 168 1.74 -1.45 6.41
CA LEU A 168 0.49 -1.40 5.66
C LEU A 168 0.31 0.03 5.17
N PHE A 169 0.23 0.20 3.86
CA PHE A 169 0.01 1.51 3.25
C PHE A 169 -0.89 1.40 2.02
N THR A 170 -1.43 2.54 1.60
CA THR A 170 -2.19 2.66 0.37
C THR A 170 -1.53 3.65 -0.58
N VAL A 171 -1.78 3.46 -1.87
CA VAL A 171 -1.51 4.47 -2.91
C VAL A 171 -2.85 4.79 -3.55
N GLY A 172 -3.25 6.05 -3.49
CA GLY A 172 -4.48 6.57 -4.08
C GLY A 172 -4.25 7.81 -4.94
N ALA A 173 -5.24 8.19 -5.72
CA ALA A 173 -5.22 9.45 -6.46
C ALA A 173 -5.27 10.65 -5.48
N GLY A 174 -4.39 11.63 -5.69
CA GLY A 174 -4.52 12.97 -5.11
C GLY A 174 -5.48 13.83 -5.93
N LEU A 175 -5.62 15.11 -5.56
CA LEU A 175 -6.58 15.99 -6.23
C LEU A 175 -6.23 16.31 -7.70
N HIS A 176 -4.98 16.08 -8.10
CA HIS A 176 -4.49 16.35 -9.46
C HIS A 176 -4.50 15.14 -10.38
N LEU A 177 -4.98 13.98 -9.94
CA LEU A 177 -5.08 12.77 -10.73
C LEU A 177 -6.51 12.25 -10.75
N ASP A 178 -7.04 11.94 -11.94
CA ASP A 178 -8.35 11.31 -12.05
C ASP A 178 -8.31 9.90 -11.43
N PRO A 179 -9.13 9.61 -10.39
CA PRO A 179 -9.19 8.29 -9.77
C PRO A 179 -9.59 7.17 -10.75
N THR A 180 -10.23 7.48 -11.88
CA THR A 180 -10.57 6.47 -12.90
C THR A 180 -9.33 5.85 -13.55
N HIS A 181 -8.16 6.50 -13.48
CA HIS A 181 -6.90 5.94 -13.97
C HIS A 181 -6.52 4.66 -13.19
N PHE A 182 -6.90 4.56 -11.92
CA PHE A 182 -6.63 3.39 -11.09
C PHE A 182 -7.43 2.16 -11.54
N ALA A 183 -8.61 2.35 -12.14
CA ALA A 183 -9.40 1.26 -12.70
C ALA A 183 -8.78 0.67 -13.98
N ARG A 184 -7.86 1.39 -14.64
CA ARG A 184 -7.13 0.94 -15.84
C ARG A 184 -5.89 0.11 -15.51
N VAL A 185 -5.43 0.14 -14.26
CA VAL A 185 -4.35 -0.73 -13.78
C VAL A 185 -4.85 -2.19 -13.77
N PRO A 186 -4.08 -3.16 -14.30
CA PRO A 186 -4.52 -4.56 -14.34
C PRO A 186 -4.95 -5.08 -12.97
N ALA A 187 -6.10 -5.74 -12.92
CA ALA A 187 -6.67 -6.26 -11.67
C ALA A 187 -5.71 -7.23 -10.97
N ASP A 188 -4.88 -7.95 -11.72
CA ASP A 188 -3.87 -8.89 -11.24
C ASP A 188 -2.49 -8.26 -10.99
N TYR A 189 -2.35 -6.93 -11.12
CA TYR A 189 -1.08 -6.23 -10.94
C TYR A 189 -0.39 -6.64 -9.63
N ARG A 190 0.91 -6.90 -9.75
CA ARG A 190 1.81 -7.19 -8.64
C ARG A 190 3.10 -6.42 -8.87
N ILE A 191 3.69 -5.91 -7.80
CA ILE A 191 5.02 -5.32 -7.82
C ILE A 191 6.03 -6.46 -8.10
N LYS A 192 6.39 -6.63 -9.38
CA LYS A 192 7.35 -7.65 -9.83
C LYS A 192 8.73 -7.00 -9.90
N LYS A 193 9.51 -7.08 -8.83
CA LYS A 193 10.94 -6.72 -8.83
C LYS A 193 11.71 -7.51 -7.78
N PHE A 194 12.81 -8.11 -8.20
CA PHE A 194 13.76 -8.74 -7.28
C PHE A 194 14.26 -7.71 -6.26
N GLY A 195 14.10 -8.02 -4.97
CA GLY A 195 14.49 -7.12 -3.87
C GLY A 195 13.42 -6.09 -3.45
N THR A 196 12.34 -5.87 -4.22
CA THR A 196 11.21 -5.07 -3.74
C THR A 196 10.37 -5.92 -2.80
N ARG A 197 10.54 -5.65 -1.51
CA ARG A 197 9.92 -6.37 -0.40
C ARG A 197 8.51 -5.84 -0.16
N ALA A 198 7.66 -5.81 -1.19
CA ALA A 198 6.28 -5.35 -1.10
C ALA A 198 5.35 -6.12 -2.02
N TRP A 199 4.09 -6.29 -1.61
CA TRP A 199 3.05 -6.92 -2.41
C TRP A 199 1.72 -6.20 -2.25
N ARG A 200 0.86 -6.37 -3.26
CA ARG A 200 -0.50 -5.83 -3.26
C ARG A 200 -1.42 -6.74 -2.45
N ILE A 201 -2.12 -6.17 -1.47
CA ILE A 201 -3.18 -6.82 -0.68
C ILE A 201 -4.51 -6.75 -1.44
N ALA A 202 -4.92 -5.57 -1.88
CA ALA A 202 -6.17 -5.33 -2.59
C ALA A 202 -6.03 -4.25 -3.66
N GLY A 203 -6.88 -4.34 -4.68
CA GLY A 203 -7.01 -3.31 -5.70
C GLY A 203 -8.04 -2.24 -5.31
N PRO A 204 -8.13 -1.16 -6.11
CA PRO A 204 -9.12 -0.10 -5.93
C PRO A 204 -10.55 -0.64 -6.08
N THR A 205 -11.46 -0.08 -5.31
CA THR A 205 -12.91 -0.23 -5.49
C THR A 205 -13.51 1.13 -5.86
N LEU A 206 -14.79 1.15 -6.29
CA LEU A 206 -15.49 2.41 -6.59
C LEU A 206 -15.60 3.31 -5.36
N GLU A 207 -15.79 2.72 -4.18
CA GLU A 207 -15.92 3.46 -2.92
C GLU A 207 -14.56 3.89 -2.35
N ARG A 208 -13.49 3.14 -2.67
CA ARG A 208 -12.12 3.40 -2.22
C ARG A 208 -11.15 3.18 -3.39
N PRO A 209 -10.89 4.20 -4.22
CA PRO A 209 -10.05 4.08 -5.41
C PRO A 209 -8.55 4.07 -5.04
N VAL A 210 -8.15 3.13 -4.17
CA VAL A 210 -6.78 3.00 -3.67
C VAL A 210 -6.27 1.58 -3.80
N PHE A 211 -4.99 1.43 -4.09
CA PHE A 211 -4.30 0.15 -3.96
C PHE A 211 -3.83 -0.02 -2.52
N HIS A 212 -4.10 -1.20 -1.95
CA HIS A 212 -3.55 -1.59 -0.65
C HIS A 212 -2.28 -2.40 -0.86
N PHE A 213 -1.22 -2.04 -0.14
CA PHE A 213 0.06 -2.71 -0.18
C PHE A 213 0.55 -3.05 1.23
N GLU A 214 1.32 -4.13 1.32
CA GLU A 214 2.17 -4.41 2.47
C GLU A 214 3.61 -4.49 2.00
N SER A 215 4.50 -3.74 2.66
CA SER A 215 5.95 -3.88 2.52
C SER A 215 6.56 -4.53 3.76
N TYR A 216 7.79 -5.00 3.65
CA TYR A 216 8.58 -5.50 4.77
C TYR A 216 10.07 -5.19 4.65
N ASN A 217 10.76 -5.17 5.78
CA ASN A 217 12.19 -4.90 5.86
C ASN A 217 13.10 -5.99 5.24
N GLY A 218 12.58 -7.10 4.72
CA GLY A 218 13.34 -8.09 3.94
C GLY A 218 14.20 -9.14 4.63
N GLY A 219 14.55 -8.94 5.90
CA GLY A 219 15.38 -9.83 6.70
C GLY A 219 16.73 -9.20 7.11
N GLY A 220 17.13 -9.45 8.35
CA GLY A 220 18.35 -8.97 9.00
C GLY A 220 18.03 -8.06 10.21
N LYS A 221 18.58 -8.39 11.39
CA LYS A 221 18.45 -7.57 12.63
C LYS A 221 19.31 -6.30 12.60
N GLU A 222 20.09 -6.11 11.53
CA GLU A 222 21.20 -5.17 11.43
C GLU A 222 20.78 -3.76 10.98
N PHE A 223 19.57 -3.62 10.44
CA PHE A 223 19.01 -2.35 10.01
C PHE A 223 17.81 -2.00 10.90
N GLY A 224 17.72 -0.74 11.35
CA GLY A 224 16.58 -0.23 12.11
C GLY A 224 15.27 -0.70 11.47
N CYS A 225 14.51 -1.50 12.20
CA CYS A 225 13.46 -2.33 11.61
C CYS A 225 12.33 -1.52 10.93
N PRO A 226 11.79 -0.44 11.54
CA PRO A 226 10.82 0.45 10.89
C PRO A 226 11.39 1.16 9.65
N SER A 227 12.56 1.79 9.78
CA SER A 227 13.24 2.52 8.69
C SER A 227 13.48 1.66 7.46
N ALA A 228 13.98 0.43 7.63
CA ALA A 228 14.16 -0.48 6.49
C ALA A 228 12.82 -0.87 5.81
N ALA A 229 11.72 -0.96 6.56
CA ALA A 229 10.40 -1.23 6.01
C ALA A 229 9.78 0.02 5.34
N ALA A 230 10.06 1.22 5.87
CA ALA A 230 9.73 2.50 5.26
C ALA A 230 10.45 2.68 3.91
N HIS A 231 11.75 2.38 3.83
CA HIS A 231 12.50 2.38 2.57
C HIS A 231 11.91 1.38 1.55
N ALA A 232 11.47 0.21 2.01
CA ALA A 232 10.80 -0.77 1.14
C ALA A 232 9.44 -0.27 0.62
N ALA A 233 8.65 0.43 1.45
CA ALA A 233 7.41 1.07 1.03
C ALA A 233 7.67 2.20 0.03
N SER A 234 8.66 3.06 0.30
CA SER A 234 9.10 4.13 -0.59
C SER A 234 9.50 3.58 -1.97
N ALA A 235 10.31 2.51 -2.01
CA ALA A 235 10.68 1.83 -3.25
C ALA A 235 9.51 1.14 -3.96
N ALA A 236 8.48 0.72 -3.23
CA ALA A 236 7.26 0.15 -3.79
C ALA A 236 6.39 1.22 -4.46
N VAL A 237 6.32 2.43 -3.90
CA VAL A 237 5.62 3.58 -4.50
C VAL A 237 6.25 3.95 -5.84
N ASP A 238 7.58 4.08 -5.90
CA ASP A 238 8.28 4.35 -7.16
C ASP A 238 7.99 3.27 -8.20
N LYS A 239 8.03 1.99 -7.80
CA LYS A 239 7.81 0.88 -8.73
C LYS A 239 6.36 0.82 -9.21
N PHE A 240 5.40 1.17 -8.36
CA PHE A 240 4.01 1.30 -8.76
C PHE A 240 3.85 2.37 -9.84
N ILE A 241 4.48 3.54 -9.65
CA ILE A 241 4.46 4.63 -10.62
C ILE A 241 5.16 4.22 -11.91
N GLU A 242 6.34 3.61 -11.83
CA GLU A 242 7.12 3.12 -12.98
C GLU A 242 6.31 2.12 -13.82
N ASP A 243 5.71 1.12 -13.17
CA ASP A 243 4.96 0.06 -13.86
C ASP A 243 3.66 0.54 -14.48
N ASN A 244 3.03 1.53 -13.88
CA ASN A 244 1.71 2.02 -14.27
C ASN A 244 1.78 3.40 -14.94
N TYR A 245 2.98 3.88 -15.27
CA TYR A 245 3.20 5.23 -15.79
C TYR A 245 2.27 5.56 -16.98
N GLY A 246 2.19 4.65 -17.95
CA GLY A 246 1.36 4.84 -19.14
C GLY A 246 -0.13 4.96 -18.85
N VAL A 247 -0.66 4.19 -17.89
CA VAL A 247 -2.09 4.28 -17.51
C VAL A 247 -2.38 5.46 -16.59
N LEU A 248 -1.42 5.85 -15.76
CA LEU A 248 -1.56 6.99 -14.84
C LEU A 248 -1.46 8.34 -15.57
N THR A 249 -0.83 8.40 -16.74
CA THR A 249 -0.65 9.63 -17.55
C THR A 249 -1.51 9.68 -18.81
N ALA A 250 -2.35 8.68 -19.06
CA ALA A 250 -3.23 8.66 -20.23
C ALA A 250 -4.34 9.71 -20.10
N HIS A 251 -4.47 10.59 -21.09
CA HIS A 251 -5.56 11.57 -21.21
C HIS A 251 -6.85 10.93 -21.75
#